data_AF-D8EYH1-F1
#
_entry.id   AF-D8EYH1-F1
#
_cell.length_a   1.000
_cell.length_b   1.000
_cell.length_c   1.000
_cell.angle_alpha   90.00
_cell.angle_beta   90.00
_cell.angle_gamma   90.00
#
_symmetry.space_group_name_H-M   'P 1'
#
loop_
_entity.id
_entity.type
_entity.pdbx_description
1 polymer ?
#
loop_
_entity_poly.entity_id
_entity_poly.type
_entity_poly.pdbx_seq_one_letter_code
_entity_poly.pdbx_strand_id
1 'polypeptide(L)'
;MFDAFISALPEPPAKILWVGPEDYRNCRRLQESGFGITTATFSRVTADFPEGSVFDGIIFYQLAEYVFRLRHLLTESRRFLNGSGRIILCDALTEKSSVYAMNPSYLFRKLTMLLSESGFRILDRFEASDVDIDSEKCTLKHGFFVARKDNFWIRSYMPGDEQKILAMFNQVFGTCRTMEHWQWKFRGNPFGSERISLCFSREGTLVSQYAGYPVPFISSLESPHQPIRFMSFHSGDTFTHPSVRRIGLGKTGLLARTTDYFCAAFLDGVVPFGFGFNTATIKKLGGRYLGYHFGETVTRWELNLSVGPIKSPGPFSRLFSKYKVLEVCSVDEEWDVFFDQVCKDYSFLAARDAAYLRWRYLACPDRGHRLFALRKKERLMGWSVFSVKEDQILWGDALFDRQALKGIAHLLHHVATREFQGRKTITAWFSENPKWWREHLLSLGFAPRPEPDGLTLCYRSFNNPIMDRNKVTERLNHSVYFTWGDSDLF
;
A
#
# COMPACT_ATOMS: atom_id res chain seq x y z
N MET A 1 -30.82 10.93 -8.33
CA MET A 1 -29.98 11.32 -7.15
C MET A 1 -30.82 11.41 -5.89
N PHE A 2 -31.87 12.24 -5.84
CA PHE A 2 -32.75 12.30 -4.68
C PHE A 2 -33.39 10.95 -4.30
N ASP A 3 -33.77 10.14 -5.28
CA ASP A 3 -34.35 8.81 -5.00
C ASP A 3 -33.31 7.81 -4.44
N ALA A 4 -32.06 7.89 -4.92
CA ALA A 4 -30.94 7.12 -4.36
C ALA A 4 -30.56 7.58 -2.95
N PHE A 5 -30.80 8.85 -2.66
CA PHE A 5 -30.62 9.46 -1.34
C PHE A 5 -31.74 9.05 -0.38
N ILE A 6 -33.00 9.00 -0.83
CA ILE A 6 -34.13 8.47 -0.05
C ILE A 6 -33.93 6.98 0.24
N SER A 7 -33.54 6.18 -0.75
CA SER A 7 -33.35 4.74 -0.56
C SER A 7 -32.19 4.39 0.39
N ALA A 8 -31.31 5.36 0.68
CA ALA A 8 -30.25 5.22 1.67
C ALA A 8 -30.71 5.49 3.12
N LEU A 9 -31.86 6.14 3.31
CA LEU A 9 -32.45 6.40 4.61
C LEU A 9 -33.18 5.16 5.15
N PRO A 10 -33.41 5.07 6.47
CA PRO A 10 -34.32 4.08 7.04
C PRO A 10 -35.73 4.21 6.46
N GLU A 11 -36.50 3.12 6.41
CA GLU A 11 -37.89 3.17 5.94
C GLU A 11 -38.77 4.07 6.82
N PRO A 12 -39.71 4.83 6.24
CA PRO A 12 -40.65 5.64 7.01
C PRO A 12 -41.67 4.75 7.75
N PRO A 13 -42.23 5.20 8.90
CA PRO A 13 -41.98 6.49 9.54
C PRO A 13 -40.62 6.49 10.29
N ALA A 14 -39.76 7.45 9.96
CA ALA A 14 -38.44 7.60 10.55
C ALA A 14 -38.16 9.06 10.91
N LYS A 15 -37.50 9.29 12.05
CA LYS A 15 -37.10 10.62 12.52
C LYS A 15 -35.76 11.01 11.91
N ILE A 16 -35.73 12.07 11.13
CA ILE A 16 -34.53 12.53 10.42
C ILE A 16 -34.12 13.90 10.95
N LEU A 17 -32.86 14.01 11.33
CA LEU A 17 -32.22 15.28 11.62
C LEU A 17 -31.48 15.80 10.38
N TRP A 18 -31.91 16.94 9.86
CA TRP A 18 -31.25 17.66 8.78
C TRP A 18 -30.30 18.72 9.36
N VAL A 19 -29.00 18.58 9.11
CA VAL A 19 -27.96 19.48 9.60
C VAL A 19 -27.32 20.21 8.42
N GLY A 20 -27.50 21.52 8.37
CA GLY A 20 -26.96 22.36 7.31
C GLY A 20 -27.84 23.57 7.00
N PRO A 21 -27.61 24.24 5.86
CA PRO A 21 -28.53 25.26 5.36
C PRO A 21 -29.93 24.65 5.16
N GLU A 22 -30.96 25.47 5.39
CA GLU A 22 -32.34 25.03 5.15
C GLU A 22 -32.57 24.81 3.66
N ASP A 23 -32.82 23.55 3.29
CA ASP A 23 -33.25 23.15 1.96
C ASP A 23 -34.74 22.77 2.02
N TYR A 24 -35.59 23.80 1.99
CA TYR A 24 -37.04 23.64 2.11
C TYR A 24 -37.62 22.67 1.08
N ARG A 25 -37.04 22.60 -0.12
CA ARG A 25 -37.51 21.72 -1.18
C ARG A 25 -37.25 20.26 -0.84
N ASN A 26 -36.02 19.91 -0.48
CA ASN A 26 -35.68 18.53 -0.13
C ASN A 26 -36.31 18.11 1.20
N CYS A 27 -36.39 19.00 2.19
CA CYS A 27 -37.10 18.74 3.45
C CYS A 27 -38.59 18.46 3.23
N ARG A 28 -39.28 19.27 2.41
CA ARG A 28 -40.70 19.03 2.08
C ARG A 28 -40.89 17.69 1.38
N ARG A 29 -40.04 17.35 0.40
CA ARG A 29 -40.14 16.06 -0.31
C ARG A 29 -39.94 14.87 0.63
N LEU A 30 -39.04 14.96 1.61
CA LEU A 30 -38.90 13.93 2.64
C LEU A 30 -40.15 13.85 3.53
N GLN A 31 -40.72 14.99 3.94
CA GLN A 31 -41.97 15.00 4.72
C GLN A 31 -43.14 14.36 3.94
N GLU A 32 -43.29 14.70 2.66
CA GLU A 32 -44.27 14.10 1.74
C GLU A 32 -44.06 12.58 1.57
N SER A 33 -42.82 12.11 1.76
CA SER A 33 -42.46 10.69 1.73
C SER A 33 -42.63 10.00 3.10
N GLY A 34 -43.21 10.66 4.10
CA GLY A 34 -43.54 10.08 5.41
C GLY A 34 -42.46 10.20 6.49
N PHE A 35 -41.43 11.03 6.27
CA PHE A 35 -40.36 11.27 7.25
C PHE A 35 -40.68 12.41 8.22
N GLY A 36 -40.36 12.22 9.50
CA GLY A 36 -40.40 13.29 10.50
C GLY A 36 -39.11 14.09 10.46
N ILE A 37 -39.14 15.32 9.94
CA ILE A 37 -37.93 16.15 9.74
C ILE A 37 -37.76 17.15 10.89
N THR A 38 -36.57 17.19 11.47
CA THR A 38 -36.08 18.24 12.37
C THR A 38 -34.86 18.89 11.74
N THR A 39 -34.77 20.22 11.73
CA THR A 39 -33.63 20.96 11.16
C THR A 39 -32.72 21.51 12.26
N ALA A 40 -31.42 21.57 12.00
CA ALA A 40 -30.43 22.22 12.85
C ALA A 40 -29.28 22.81 12.01
N THR A 41 -28.60 23.81 12.55
CA THR A 41 -27.37 24.34 11.94
C THR A 41 -26.14 23.61 12.46
N PHE A 42 -25.04 23.63 11.70
CA PHE A 42 -23.76 23.05 12.11
C PHE A 42 -23.23 23.58 13.45
N SER A 43 -23.53 24.85 13.80
CA SER A 43 -23.08 25.48 15.04
C SER A 43 -23.90 25.08 16.26
N ARG A 44 -25.14 24.64 16.06
CA ARG A 44 -26.07 24.41 17.18
C ARG A 44 -26.46 22.95 17.38
N VAL A 45 -26.14 22.06 16.45
CA VAL A 45 -26.52 20.63 16.51
C VAL A 45 -26.09 19.92 17.81
N THR A 46 -25.02 20.36 18.48
CA THR A 46 -24.59 19.75 19.75
C THR A 46 -25.18 20.41 21.00
N ALA A 47 -25.75 21.61 20.85
CA ALA A 47 -26.34 22.39 21.95
C ALA A 47 -27.87 22.30 21.98
N ASP A 48 -28.50 22.12 20.82
CA ASP A 48 -29.96 22.20 20.68
C ASP A 48 -30.69 20.88 21.04
N PHE A 49 -29.98 19.75 21.21
CA PHE A 49 -30.62 18.46 21.49
C PHE A 49 -30.29 17.95 22.91
N PRO A 50 -31.29 17.86 23.82
CA PRO A 50 -31.10 17.35 25.16
C PRO A 50 -30.79 15.84 25.16
N GLU A 51 -30.27 15.38 26.29
CA GLU A 51 -29.94 13.98 26.52
C GLU A 51 -31.20 13.10 26.36
N GLY A 52 -31.11 12.05 25.54
CA GLY A 52 -32.25 11.19 25.19
C GLY A 52 -32.94 11.51 23.84
N SER A 53 -32.53 12.57 23.13
CA SER A 53 -32.94 12.78 21.74
C SER A 53 -32.43 11.64 20.86
N VAL A 54 -33.30 11.00 20.08
CA VAL A 54 -32.93 9.90 19.17
C VAL A 54 -33.54 10.11 17.79
N PHE A 55 -32.70 9.98 16.77
CA PHE A 55 -33.03 10.05 15.35
C PHE A 55 -32.67 8.75 14.64
N ASP A 56 -33.47 8.35 13.67
CA ASP A 56 -33.22 7.18 12.82
C ASP A 56 -32.24 7.52 11.68
N GLY A 57 -32.23 8.79 11.25
CA GLY A 57 -31.29 9.30 10.25
C GLY A 57 -30.74 10.68 10.61
N ILE A 58 -29.48 10.94 10.26
CA ILE A 58 -28.89 12.28 10.32
C ILE A 58 -28.30 12.59 8.94
N ILE A 59 -28.63 13.76 8.41
CA ILE A 59 -28.19 14.23 7.09
C ILE A 59 -27.35 15.47 7.31
N PHE A 60 -26.07 15.42 6.92
CA PHE A 60 -25.22 16.60 6.83
C PHE A 60 -25.19 17.08 5.39
N TYR A 61 -25.63 18.31 5.15
CA TYR A 61 -25.75 18.90 3.82
C TYR A 61 -24.83 20.13 3.68
N GLN A 62 -24.12 20.23 2.55
CA GLN A 62 -23.14 21.30 2.27
C GLN A 62 -22.06 21.43 3.36
N LEU A 63 -21.38 20.32 3.63
CA LEU A 63 -20.44 20.18 4.74
C LEU A 63 -19.00 20.64 4.42
N ALA A 64 -18.68 20.97 3.16
CA ALA A 64 -17.32 21.32 2.72
C ALA A 64 -16.65 22.38 3.60
N GLU A 65 -17.38 23.43 3.97
CA GLU A 65 -16.87 24.52 4.81
C GLU A 65 -16.67 24.12 6.29
N TYR A 66 -17.30 23.03 6.71
CA TYR A 66 -17.33 22.55 8.10
C TYR A 66 -16.48 21.29 8.33
N VAL A 67 -15.73 20.82 7.32
CA VAL A 67 -14.92 19.59 7.37
C VAL A 67 -13.99 19.54 8.60
N PHE A 68 -13.44 20.68 9.01
CA PHE A 68 -12.56 20.76 10.19
C PHE A 68 -13.29 20.51 11.52
N ARG A 69 -14.58 20.85 11.61
CA ARG A 69 -15.43 20.57 12.79
C ARG A 69 -16.12 19.21 12.72
N LEU A 70 -16.14 18.60 11.55
CA LEU A 70 -16.92 17.40 11.28
C LEU A 70 -16.55 16.22 12.20
N ARG A 71 -15.29 16.07 12.63
CA ARG A 71 -14.91 15.05 13.63
C ARG A 71 -15.76 15.15 14.90
N HIS A 72 -15.84 16.35 15.47
CA HIS A 72 -16.61 16.60 16.69
C HIS A 72 -18.09 16.34 16.44
N LEU A 73 -18.63 16.85 15.34
CA LEU A 73 -20.04 16.68 14.97
C LEU A 73 -20.41 15.21 14.78
N LEU A 74 -19.58 14.42 14.09
CA LEU A 74 -19.78 12.98 13.91
C LEU A 74 -19.73 12.25 15.25
N THR A 75 -18.79 12.61 16.12
CA THR A 75 -18.65 12.01 17.46
C THR A 75 -19.91 12.26 18.30
N GLU A 76 -20.38 13.50 18.38
CA GLU A 76 -21.61 13.84 19.10
C GLU A 76 -22.85 13.21 18.45
N SER A 77 -22.89 13.12 17.11
CA SER A 77 -23.98 12.45 16.38
C SER A 77 -24.18 11.00 16.78
N ARG A 78 -23.14 10.34 17.30
CA ARG A 78 -23.30 8.99 17.86
C ARG A 78 -24.20 8.95 19.08
N ARG A 79 -24.37 10.03 19.84
CA ARG A 79 -25.21 10.03 21.05
C ARG A 79 -26.69 9.95 20.69
N PHE A 80 -27.09 10.69 19.65
CA PHE A 80 -28.50 10.84 19.26
C PHE A 80 -28.88 10.07 17.98
N LEU A 81 -27.98 9.33 17.34
CA LEU A 81 -28.36 8.40 16.27
C LEU A 81 -28.86 7.07 16.86
N ASN A 82 -29.86 6.44 16.27
CA ASN A 82 -30.29 5.10 16.67
C ASN A 82 -29.21 4.04 16.33
N GLY A 83 -29.22 2.87 16.97
CA GLY A 83 -28.24 1.79 16.72
C GLY A 83 -28.28 1.26 15.29
N SER A 84 -29.47 1.15 14.70
CA SER A 84 -29.69 0.79 13.30
C SER A 84 -29.68 2.00 12.34
N GLY A 85 -29.52 3.22 12.89
CA GLY A 85 -29.68 4.47 12.16
C GLY A 85 -28.62 4.69 11.07
N ARG A 86 -28.87 5.71 10.25
CA ARG A 86 -27.98 6.09 9.13
C ARG A 86 -27.49 7.52 9.29
N ILE A 87 -26.24 7.74 8.92
CA ILE A 87 -25.71 9.07 8.69
C ILE A 87 -25.43 9.22 7.20
N ILE A 88 -25.93 10.31 6.62
CA ILE A 88 -25.69 10.67 5.23
C ILE A 88 -24.87 11.96 5.20
N LEU A 89 -23.70 11.89 4.58
CA LEU A 89 -22.87 13.07 4.35
C LEU A 89 -23.02 13.45 2.88
N CYS A 90 -23.74 14.53 2.60
CA CYS A 90 -24.03 15.01 1.25
C CYS A 90 -23.30 16.33 1.00
N ASP A 91 -22.55 16.39 -0.09
CA ASP A 91 -21.89 17.62 -0.50
C ASP A 91 -22.06 17.91 -1.99
N ALA A 92 -22.09 19.19 -2.32
CA ALA A 92 -22.14 19.70 -3.68
C ALA A 92 -20.70 20.08 -4.09
N LEU A 93 -20.07 19.27 -4.93
CA LEU A 93 -18.73 19.58 -5.44
C LEU A 93 -18.87 20.40 -6.73
N THR A 94 -18.47 21.67 -6.68
CA THR A 94 -18.38 22.53 -7.87
C THR A 94 -16.96 22.52 -8.44
N GLU A 95 -16.82 22.47 -9.77
CA GLU A 95 -15.51 22.58 -10.44
C GLU A 95 -14.97 24.03 -10.52
N LYS A 96 -15.76 25.06 -10.19
CA LYS A 96 -15.33 26.47 -10.23
C LYS A 96 -15.43 27.18 -8.87
N SER A 97 -14.25 27.62 -8.41
CA SER A 97 -13.99 28.84 -7.62
C SER A 97 -14.99 29.20 -6.51
N SER A 98 -15.02 28.43 -5.43
CA SER A 98 -15.05 29.07 -4.11
C SER A 98 -13.62 29.12 -3.60
N VAL A 99 -13.27 30.14 -2.81
CA VAL A 99 -11.96 30.28 -2.14
C VAL A 99 -11.60 29.05 -1.27
N TYR A 100 -12.57 28.15 -1.06
CA TYR A 100 -12.50 26.92 -0.27
C TYR A 100 -12.81 25.64 -1.06
N ALA A 101 -12.87 25.68 -2.41
CA ALA A 101 -13.21 24.51 -3.22
C ALA A 101 -12.16 23.40 -3.07
N MET A 102 -12.41 22.46 -2.15
CA MET A 102 -11.59 21.28 -1.99
C MET A 102 -11.71 20.40 -3.22
N ASN A 103 -10.57 19.90 -3.73
CA ASN A 103 -10.58 18.86 -4.75
C ASN A 103 -11.51 17.72 -4.30
N PRO A 104 -12.49 17.29 -5.11
CA PRO A 104 -13.37 16.16 -4.82
C PRO A 104 -12.65 14.98 -4.16
N SER A 105 -11.53 14.57 -4.75
CA SER A 105 -10.72 13.44 -4.27
C SER A 105 -10.21 13.67 -2.85
N TYR A 106 -9.84 14.91 -2.50
CA TYR A 106 -9.43 15.25 -1.13
C TYR A 106 -10.59 15.13 -0.14
N LEU A 107 -11.77 15.65 -0.48
CA LEU A 107 -12.94 15.57 0.40
C LEU A 107 -13.34 14.11 0.65
N PHE A 108 -13.42 13.28 -0.40
CA PHE A 108 -13.76 11.85 -0.26
C PHE A 108 -12.80 11.09 0.65
N ARG A 109 -11.49 11.34 0.52
CA ARG A 109 -10.48 10.77 1.43
C ARG A 109 -10.72 11.24 2.86
N LYS A 110 -10.93 12.54 3.06
CA LYS A 110 -11.12 13.12 4.39
C LYS A 110 -12.37 12.59 5.09
N LEU A 111 -13.49 12.45 4.37
CA LEU A 111 -14.73 11.89 4.90
C LEU A 111 -14.57 10.41 5.27
N THR A 112 -13.84 9.64 4.45
CA THR A 112 -13.53 8.23 4.76
C THR A 112 -12.79 8.09 6.08
N MET A 113 -11.78 8.95 6.30
CA MET A 113 -11.02 8.97 7.55
C MET A 113 -11.89 9.38 8.73
N LEU A 114 -12.59 10.52 8.61
CA LEU A 114 -13.40 11.09 9.69
C LEU A 114 -14.53 10.16 10.14
N LEU A 115 -15.23 9.51 9.21
CA LEU A 115 -16.25 8.52 9.53
C LEU A 115 -15.66 7.35 10.31
N SER A 116 -14.55 6.79 9.82
CA SER A 116 -13.92 5.60 10.43
C SER A 116 -13.35 5.88 11.83
N GLU A 117 -12.74 7.06 12.00
CA GLU A 117 -12.20 7.51 13.29
C GLU A 117 -13.30 7.91 14.28
N SER A 118 -14.48 8.27 13.79
CA SER A 118 -15.67 8.55 14.60
C SER A 118 -16.51 7.27 14.82
N GLY A 119 -15.94 6.09 14.55
CA GLY A 119 -16.57 4.79 14.78
C GLY A 119 -17.77 4.51 13.88
N PHE A 120 -17.84 5.10 12.69
CA PHE A 120 -18.85 4.78 11.71
C PHE A 120 -18.32 3.79 10.69
N ARG A 121 -19.19 2.88 10.28
CA ARG A 121 -18.95 1.98 9.15
C ARG A 121 -19.63 2.55 7.92
N ILE A 122 -18.84 2.83 6.89
CA ILE A 122 -19.31 3.20 5.56
C ILE A 122 -20.01 1.99 4.94
N LEU A 123 -21.23 2.19 4.48
CA LEU A 123 -22.07 1.18 3.84
C LEU A 123 -22.02 1.34 2.34
N ASP A 124 -22.11 2.59 1.88
CA ASP A 124 -22.08 2.91 0.47
C ASP A 124 -21.51 4.32 0.25
N ARG A 125 -21.06 4.54 -0.98
CA ARG A 125 -20.60 5.82 -1.48
C ARG A 125 -21.13 6.01 -2.89
N PHE A 126 -21.84 7.10 -3.09
CA PHE A 126 -22.29 7.53 -4.39
C PHE A 126 -21.41 8.69 -4.88
N GLU A 127 -20.85 8.54 -6.07
CA GLU A 127 -20.17 9.58 -6.82
C GLU A 127 -20.97 9.78 -8.12
N ALA A 128 -21.62 10.94 -8.30
CA ALA A 128 -22.22 11.25 -9.59
C ALA A 128 -21.11 11.39 -10.64
N SER A 129 -21.06 10.47 -11.60
CA SER A 129 -20.30 10.67 -12.83
C SER A 129 -20.86 11.87 -13.59
N ASP A 130 -20.01 12.57 -14.34
CA ASP A 130 -20.34 13.73 -15.17
C ASP A 130 -21.73 13.60 -15.80
N VAL A 131 -22.71 14.36 -15.30
CA VAL A 131 -23.95 14.56 -16.04
C VAL A 131 -23.64 15.72 -16.97
N ASP A 132 -23.40 15.41 -18.24
CA ASP A 132 -23.41 16.40 -19.33
C ASP A 132 -24.79 17.07 -19.32
N ILE A 133 -24.88 18.21 -18.66
CA ILE A 133 -25.96 19.16 -18.87
C ILE A 133 -25.40 20.16 -19.86
N ASP A 134 -25.93 20.07 -21.07
CA ASP A 134 -25.65 20.92 -22.22
C ASP A 134 -25.35 22.40 -21.83
N SER A 135 -24.27 22.93 -22.41
CA SER A 135 -23.84 24.35 -22.43
C SER A 135 -23.37 25.03 -21.12
N GLU A 136 -22.08 25.42 -21.08
CA GLU A 136 -21.44 26.54 -20.35
C GLU A 136 -21.70 26.78 -18.84
N LYS A 137 -22.47 25.95 -18.13
CA LYS A 137 -22.73 26.09 -16.69
C LYS A 137 -21.97 25.05 -15.88
N CYS A 138 -21.41 25.48 -14.74
CA CYS A 138 -20.68 24.65 -13.79
C CYS A 138 -21.28 23.24 -13.61
N THR A 139 -20.50 22.21 -13.91
CA THR A 139 -20.77 20.81 -13.56
C THR A 139 -20.70 20.66 -12.03
N LEU A 140 -21.88 20.52 -11.41
CA LEU A 140 -22.03 20.21 -9.99
C LEU A 140 -22.04 18.70 -9.79
N LYS A 141 -20.90 18.12 -9.40
CA LYS A 141 -20.81 16.72 -9.00
C LYS A 141 -21.29 16.60 -7.57
N HIS A 142 -22.45 16.01 -7.34
CA HIS A 142 -22.86 15.70 -5.96
C HIS A 142 -22.46 14.26 -5.65
N GLY A 143 -21.88 14.09 -4.46
CA GLY A 143 -21.60 12.78 -3.91
C GLY A 143 -22.17 12.67 -2.50
N PHE A 144 -22.49 11.46 -2.09
CA PHE A 144 -22.85 11.23 -0.70
C PHE A 144 -22.26 9.94 -0.14
N PHE A 145 -21.97 9.97 1.15
CA PHE A 145 -21.62 8.79 1.93
C PHE A 145 -22.83 8.34 2.72
N VAL A 146 -23.03 7.03 2.79
CA VAL A 146 -23.98 6.40 3.71
C VAL A 146 -23.16 5.62 4.73
N ALA A 147 -23.34 5.92 5.99
CA ALA A 147 -22.68 5.19 7.07
C ALA A 147 -23.64 4.90 8.21
N ARG A 148 -23.22 4.04 9.13
CA ARG A 148 -23.94 3.73 10.36
C ARG A 148 -22.99 3.59 11.53
N LYS A 149 -23.51 3.65 12.75
CA LYS A 149 -22.69 3.35 13.94
C LYS A 149 -22.04 1.99 13.81
N ASP A 150 -20.82 1.92 14.33
CA ASP A 150 -20.04 0.71 14.40
C ASP A 150 -19.42 0.53 15.78
N ASN A 151 -19.05 -0.71 16.05
CA ASN A 151 -18.34 -1.11 17.27
C ASN A 151 -16.82 -1.13 17.08
N PHE A 152 -16.34 -0.60 15.96
CA PHE A 152 -14.92 -0.53 15.62
C PHE A 152 -14.52 0.89 15.21
N TRP A 153 -13.34 1.29 15.65
CA TRP A 153 -12.71 2.56 15.33
C TRP A 153 -11.46 2.30 14.53
N ILE A 154 -11.31 2.95 13.39
CA ILE A 154 -10.13 2.82 12.55
C ILE A 154 -9.43 4.16 12.54
N ARG A 155 -8.13 4.17 12.84
CA ARG A 155 -7.29 5.36 12.83
C ARG A 155 -5.87 5.04 12.40
N SER A 156 -5.12 6.07 12.04
CA SER A 156 -3.67 5.98 11.89
C SER A 156 -3.02 5.61 13.22
N TYR A 157 -1.85 4.97 13.13
CA TYR A 157 -0.95 4.74 14.25
C TYR A 157 -0.67 6.01 15.06
N MET A 158 -0.45 5.82 16.36
CA MET A 158 0.01 6.85 17.30
C MET A 158 1.16 6.28 18.13
N PRO A 159 2.14 7.11 18.54
CA PRO A 159 3.18 6.68 19.49
C PRO A 159 2.57 6.01 20.73
N GLY A 160 3.08 4.83 21.09
CA GLY A 160 2.54 3.96 22.15
C GLY A 160 1.68 2.80 21.66
N ASP A 161 1.37 2.71 20.36
CA ASP A 161 0.65 1.55 19.80
C ASP A 161 1.55 0.34 19.53
N GLU A 162 2.87 0.52 19.50
CA GLU A 162 3.85 -0.50 19.09
C GLU A 162 3.71 -1.79 19.90
N GLN A 163 3.44 -1.68 21.20
CA GLN A 163 3.26 -2.84 22.08
C GLN A 163 2.01 -3.65 21.69
N LYS A 164 0.91 -2.97 21.36
CA LYS A 164 -0.34 -3.62 20.91
C LYS A 164 -0.15 -4.25 19.54
N ILE A 165 0.55 -3.56 18.64
CA ILE A 165 0.88 -4.05 17.30
C ILE A 165 1.71 -5.32 17.39
N LEU A 166 2.82 -5.30 18.14
CA LEU A 166 3.71 -6.45 18.28
C LEU A 166 3.01 -7.65 18.90
N ALA A 167 2.27 -7.44 19.99
CA ALA A 167 1.51 -8.51 20.65
C ALA A 167 0.53 -9.17 19.67
N MET A 168 -0.26 -8.36 18.96
CA MET A 168 -1.25 -8.86 18.01
C MET A 168 -0.63 -9.50 16.77
N PHE A 169 0.45 -8.92 16.24
CA PHE A 169 1.18 -9.45 15.09
C PHE A 169 1.75 -10.84 15.40
N ASN A 170 2.44 -10.98 16.53
CA ASN A 170 3.04 -12.24 16.98
C ASN A 170 1.96 -13.31 17.21
N GLN A 171 0.82 -12.91 17.80
CA GLN A 171 -0.31 -13.80 18.00
C GLN A 171 -0.92 -14.29 16.67
N VAL A 172 -1.16 -13.39 15.71
CA VAL A 172 -1.86 -13.75 14.45
C VAL A 172 -0.97 -14.56 13.51
N PHE A 173 0.31 -14.23 13.43
CA PHE A 173 1.26 -14.90 12.53
C PHE A 173 2.04 -16.03 13.18
N GLY A 174 1.92 -16.24 14.50
CA GLY A 174 2.68 -17.26 15.23
C GLY A 174 4.19 -17.00 15.19
N THR A 175 4.59 -15.73 15.26
CA THR A 175 6.00 -15.29 15.16
C THR A 175 6.45 -14.64 16.47
N CYS A 176 7.75 -14.33 16.57
CA CYS A 176 8.35 -13.62 17.71
C CYS A 176 9.05 -12.34 17.23
N ARG A 177 8.33 -11.48 16.50
CA ARG A 177 8.86 -10.20 16.05
C ARG A 177 9.21 -9.32 17.24
N THR A 178 10.42 -8.75 17.20
CA THR A 178 10.97 -7.87 18.24
C THR A 178 10.58 -6.41 18.00
N MET A 179 10.68 -5.60 19.06
CA MET A 179 10.55 -4.14 18.96
C MET A 179 11.59 -3.54 18.01
N GLU A 180 12.82 -4.04 18.05
CA GLU A 180 13.92 -3.59 17.18
C GLU A 180 13.58 -3.79 15.70
N HIS A 181 13.04 -4.96 15.34
CA HIS A 181 12.57 -5.22 13.98
C HIS A 181 11.45 -4.27 13.56
N TRP A 182 10.46 -4.05 14.43
CA TRP A 182 9.39 -3.10 14.14
C TRP A 182 9.91 -1.68 13.95
N GLN A 183 10.84 -1.24 14.82
CA GLN A 183 11.45 0.08 14.74
C GLN A 183 12.24 0.25 13.44
N TRP A 184 13.06 -0.73 13.07
CA TRP A 184 13.78 -0.73 11.80
C TRP A 184 12.83 -0.58 10.60
N LYS A 185 11.75 -1.37 10.57
CA LYS A 185 10.83 -1.43 9.43
C LYS A 185 9.98 -0.18 9.28
N PHE A 186 9.37 0.28 10.38
CA PHE A 186 8.34 1.32 10.33
C PHE A 186 8.80 2.69 10.81
N ARG A 187 9.78 2.76 11.72
CA ARG A 187 10.28 4.04 12.25
C ARG A 187 11.59 4.47 11.59
N GLY A 188 12.46 3.52 11.30
CA GLY A 188 13.80 3.72 10.75
C GLY A 188 13.87 3.74 9.22
N ASN A 189 12.75 3.65 8.51
CA ASN A 189 12.74 3.76 7.05
C ASN A 189 13.11 5.21 6.63
N PRO A 190 14.16 5.40 5.83
CA PRO A 190 14.70 6.73 5.49
C PRO A 190 13.79 7.56 4.57
N PHE A 191 12.78 6.92 3.97
CA PHE A 191 11.85 7.54 3.01
C PHE A 191 10.51 7.93 3.64
N GLY A 192 10.34 7.64 4.93
CA GLY A 192 9.18 8.00 5.73
C GLY A 192 8.76 6.89 6.67
N SER A 193 8.06 7.27 7.74
CA SER A 193 7.78 6.41 8.87
C SER A 193 6.27 6.20 9.12
N GLU A 194 5.93 5.15 9.87
CA GLU A 194 4.69 5.04 10.65
C GLU A 194 3.40 5.11 9.83
N ARG A 195 3.44 4.62 8.58
CA ARG A 195 2.26 4.50 7.71
C ARG A 195 1.54 3.19 8.05
N ILE A 196 0.63 3.28 9.02
CA ILE A 196 -0.08 2.13 9.56
C ILE A 196 -1.52 2.55 9.89
N SER A 197 -2.50 1.76 9.44
CA SER A 197 -3.89 1.86 9.83
C SER A 197 -4.23 0.75 10.82
N LEU A 198 -4.86 1.13 11.93
CA LEU A 198 -5.20 0.24 13.04
C LEU A 198 -6.71 0.29 13.29
N CYS A 199 -7.31 -0.88 13.47
CA CYS A 199 -8.71 -1.03 13.83
C CYS A 199 -8.84 -1.56 15.26
N PHE A 200 -9.52 -0.81 16.12
CA PHE A 200 -9.78 -1.15 17.52
C PHE A 200 -11.24 -1.52 17.74
N SER A 201 -11.49 -2.52 18.59
CA SER A 201 -12.84 -2.80 19.10
C SER A 201 -13.28 -1.74 20.11
N ARG A 202 -14.55 -1.79 20.51
CA ARG A 202 -15.11 -0.94 21.57
C ARG A 202 -14.35 -1.03 22.89
N GLU A 203 -13.80 -2.19 23.20
CA GLU A 203 -13.01 -2.48 24.40
C GLU A 203 -11.55 -1.98 24.26
N GLY A 204 -11.18 -1.37 23.13
CA GLY A 204 -9.84 -0.83 22.89
C GLY A 204 -8.81 -1.89 22.48
N THR A 205 -9.26 -3.09 22.10
CA THR A 205 -8.38 -4.17 21.61
C THR A 205 -8.08 -3.95 20.12
N LEU A 206 -6.81 -4.06 19.72
CA LEU A 206 -6.43 -4.05 18.30
C LEU A 206 -6.91 -5.34 17.63
N VAL A 207 -7.66 -5.24 16.53
CA VAL A 207 -8.26 -6.41 15.89
C VAL A 207 -7.97 -6.52 14.40
N SER A 208 -7.50 -5.46 13.75
CA SER A 208 -7.10 -5.48 12.34
C SER A 208 -6.05 -4.40 12.09
N GLN A 209 -5.14 -4.69 11.16
CA GLN A 209 -4.05 -3.80 10.75
C GLN A 209 -3.89 -3.85 9.23
N TYR A 210 -3.57 -2.69 8.67
CA TYR A 210 -3.01 -2.58 7.34
C TYR A 210 -1.80 -1.64 7.41
N ALA A 211 -0.63 -2.13 7.03
CA ALA A 211 0.60 -1.36 7.11
C ALA A 211 1.31 -1.30 5.75
N GLY A 212 2.17 -0.32 5.61
CA GLY A 212 3.09 -0.26 4.49
C GLY A 212 4.24 0.68 4.80
N TYR A 213 5.28 0.62 3.99
CA TYR A 213 6.42 1.50 4.11
C TYR A 213 6.73 2.13 2.75
N PRO A 214 7.18 3.40 2.75
CA PRO A 214 7.52 4.10 1.53
C PRO A 214 8.76 3.47 0.87
N VAL A 215 8.70 3.36 -0.45
CA VAL A 215 9.79 2.85 -1.30
C VAL A 215 9.85 3.76 -2.54
N PRO A 216 10.95 4.49 -2.77
CA PRO A 216 11.11 5.26 -3.99
C PRO A 216 11.17 4.33 -5.20
N PHE A 217 10.58 4.76 -6.32
CA PHE A 217 10.64 4.09 -7.61
C PHE A 217 11.31 5.00 -8.64
N ILE A 218 11.98 4.36 -9.60
CA ILE A 218 12.48 4.98 -10.82
C ILE A 218 11.73 4.42 -12.03
N SER A 219 11.38 5.32 -12.94
CA SER A 219 10.98 4.99 -14.31
C SER A 219 11.93 5.67 -15.30
N SER A 220 12.57 4.91 -16.17
CA SER A 220 13.39 5.41 -17.28
C SER A 220 12.72 5.23 -18.65
N LEU A 221 11.45 4.85 -18.66
CA LEU A 221 10.68 4.54 -19.89
C LEU A 221 10.22 5.79 -20.63
N GLU A 222 9.97 6.90 -19.92
CA GLU A 222 9.57 8.16 -20.52
C GLU A 222 10.73 8.85 -21.23
N SER A 223 11.90 8.86 -20.59
CA SER A 223 13.14 9.39 -21.13
C SER A 223 14.33 8.67 -20.51
N PRO A 224 15.14 7.93 -21.30
CA PRO A 224 16.35 7.27 -20.80
C PRO A 224 17.39 8.23 -20.22
N HIS A 225 17.33 9.52 -20.62
CA HIS A 225 18.27 10.55 -20.18
C HIS A 225 17.76 11.35 -18.97
N GLN A 226 16.47 11.24 -18.63
CA GLN A 226 15.86 11.91 -17.49
C GLN A 226 14.85 10.96 -16.81
N PRO A 227 15.34 9.97 -16.03
CA PRO A 227 14.46 9.09 -15.28
C PRO A 227 13.60 9.86 -14.29
N ILE A 228 12.34 9.45 -14.16
CA ILE A 228 11.40 10.01 -13.19
C ILE A 228 11.53 9.23 -11.89
N ARG A 229 11.85 9.94 -10.79
CA ARG A 229 11.84 9.42 -9.43
C ARG A 229 10.53 9.81 -8.74
N PHE A 230 9.86 8.88 -8.08
CA PHE A 230 8.64 9.14 -7.32
C PHE A 230 8.48 8.15 -6.15
N MET A 231 7.61 8.48 -5.20
CA MET A 231 7.34 7.59 -4.06
C MET A 231 6.27 6.55 -4.40
N SER A 232 6.49 5.31 -3.97
CA SER A 232 5.49 4.23 -3.92
C SER A 232 5.44 3.65 -2.51
N PHE A 233 4.58 2.66 -2.28
CA PHE A 233 4.42 1.99 -0.99
C PHE A 233 4.45 0.49 -1.14
N HIS A 234 5.35 -0.18 -0.43
CA HIS A 234 5.24 -1.63 -0.22
C HIS A 234 4.25 -1.87 0.93
N SER A 235 3.16 -2.57 0.66
CA SER A 235 2.15 -2.96 1.63
C SER A 235 2.50 -4.31 2.25
N GLY A 236 2.41 -4.40 3.57
CA GLY A 236 2.79 -5.60 4.33
C GLY A 236 2.19 -5.59 5.73
N ASP A 237 2.46 -6.64 6.51
CA ASP A 237 1.96 -6.82 7.89
C ASP A 237 0.45 -6.62 8.06
N THR A 238 -0.30 -7.07 7.05
CA THR A 238 -1.74 -6.94 6.97
C THR A 238 -2.44 -8.11 7.64
N PHE A 239 -3.31 -7.84 8.61
CA PHE A 239 -4.02 -8.90 9.32
C PHE A 239 -5.40 -8.47 9.82
N THR A 240 -6.25 -9.48 10.07
CA THR A 240 -7.46 -9.35 10.89
C THR A 240 -7.50 -10.53 11.86
N HIS A 241 -7.70 -10.25 13.14
CA HIS A 241 -7.73 -11.24 14.21
C HIS A 241 -8.82 -12.31 13.93
N PRO A 242 -8.53 -13.61 14.09
CA PRO A 242 -9.45 -14.70 13.71
C PRO A 242 -10.87 -14.56 14.26
N SER A 243 -11.04 -14.09 15.50
CA SER A 243 -12.36 -13.95 16.14
C SER A 243 -13.29 -12.93 15.46
N VAL A 244 -12.76 -12.03 14.63
CA VAL A 244 -13.54 -10.95 13.99
C VAL A 244 -13.52 -11.00 12.46
N ARG A 245 -12.90 -12.03 11.84
CA ARG A 245 -12.80 -12.15 10.37
C ARG A 245 -14.15 -12.23 9.66
N ARG A 246 -15.21 -12.64 10.36
CA ARG A 246 -16.59 -12.78 9.83
C ARG A 246 -17.46 -11.55 10.06
N ILE A 247 -16.90 -10.46 10.60
CA ILE A 247 -17.63 -9.21 10.81
C ILE A 247 -17.65 -8.41 9.51
N GLY A 248 -18.85 -8.20 8.97
CA GLY A 248 -19.05 -7.58 7.67
C GLY A 248 -18.83 -8.57 6.52
N LEU A 249 -19.24 -8.17 5.32
CA LEU A 249 -19.04 -8.94 4.09
C LEU A 249 -18.44 -8.03 3.01
N GLY A 250 -17.49 -8.57 2.26
CA GLY A 250 -16.83 -7.87 1.16
C GLY A 250 -16.22 -6.53 1.59
N LYS A 251 -16.63 -5.44 0.95
CA LYS A 251 -16.16 -4.06 1.21
C LYS A 251 -16.44 -3.56 2.64
N THR A 252 -17.38 -4.17 3.35
CA THR A 252 -17.71 -3.81 4.74
C THR A 252 -16.93 -4.60 5.80
N GLY A 253 -16.11 -5.57 5.37
CA GLY A 253 -15.24 -6.34 6.26
C GLY A 253 -14.14 -5.49 6.90
N LEU A 254 -13.66 -5.88 8.08
CA LEU A 254 -12.65 -5.09 8.82
C LEU A 254 -11.36 -4.88 8.03
N LEU A 255 -10.90 -5.90 7.30
CA LEU A 255 -9.71 -5.77 6.46
C LEU A 255 -9.91 -4.71 5.37
N ALA A 256 -11.01 -4.80 4.61
CA ALA A 256 -11.33 -3.85 3.55
C ALA A 256 -11.45 -2.43 4.07
N ARG A 257 -12.09 -2.23 5.22
CA ARG A 257 -12.21 -0.90 5.84
C ARG A 257 -10.89 -0.35 6.34
N THR A 258 -10.02 -1.21 6.89
CA THR A 258 -8.68 -0.81 7.34
C THR A 258 -7.80 -0.46 6.13
N THR A 259 -7.91 -1.21 5.03
CA THR A 259 -7.27 -0.89 3.75
C THR A 259 -7.78 0.41 3.15
N ASP A 260 -9.09 0.63 3.10
CA ASP A 260 -9.66 1.86 2.54
C ASP A 260 -9.27 3.10 3.36
N TYR A 261 -9.23 2.98 4.70
CA TYR A 261 -8.68 4.03 5.54
C TYR A 261 -7.20 4.27 5.23
N PHE A 262 -6.39 3.22 5.10
CA PHE A 262 -4.97 3.33 4.75
C PHE A 262 -4.76 4.04 3.41
N CYS A 263 -5.49 3.64 2.37
CA CYS A 263 -5.44 4.27 1.05
C CYS A 263 -5.83 5.75 1.14
N ALA A 264 -6.93 6.07 1.83
CA ALA A 264 -7.37 7.44 2.01
C ALA A 264 -6.35 8.28 2.79
N ALA A 265 -5.73 7.74 3.83
CA ALA A 265 -4.78 8.47 4.67
C ALA A 265 -3.44 8.70 3.95
N PHE A 266 -2.94 7.71 3.22
CA PHE A 266 -1.53 7.69 2.83
C PHE A 266 -1.24 7.54 1.34
N LEU A 267 -2.19 7.02 0.54
CA LEU A 267 -1.91 6.67 -0.87
C LEU A 267 -2.64 7.54 -1.89
N ASP A 268 -3.96 7.68 -1.74
CA ASP A 268 -4.83 8.33 -2.74
C ASP A 268 -4.34 9.76 -3.03
N GLY A 269 -3.93 10.06 -4.27
CA GLY A 269 -3.42 11.40 -4.63
C GLY A 269 -2.05 11.77 -4.00
N VAL A 270 -1.39 10.84 -3.31
CA VAL A 270 -0.03 11.00 -2.77
C VAL A 270 0.97 10.24 -3.63
N VAL A 271 0.66 8.99 -3.99
CA VAL A 271 1.52 8.14 -4.82
C VAL A 271 0.76 7.63 -6.05
N PRO A 272 1.43 7.25 -7.15
CA PRO A 272 0.77 6.65 -8.30
C PRO A 272 0.23 5.24 -8.01
N PHE A 273 0.90 4.48 -7.14
CA PHE A 273 0.46 3.15 -6.71
C PHE A 273 1.04 2.74 -5.36
N GLY A 274 0.44 1.71 -4.77
CA GLY A 274 1.07 0.86 -3.75
C GLY A 274 1.11 -0.59 -4.26
N PHE A 275 2.09 -1.36 -3.83
CA PHE A 275 2.34 -2.73 -4.30
C PHE A 275 2.66 -3.69 -3.14
N GLY A 276 2.65 -4.98 -3.40
CA GLY A 276 3.06 -6.05 -2.48
C GLY A 276 2.96 -7.40 -3.17
N PHE A 277 3.18 -8.48 -2.43
CA PHE A 277 3.13 -9.84 -2.97
C PHE A 277 2.08 -10.67 -2.24
N ASN A 278 1.16 -11.25 -3.02
CA ASN A 278 0.03 -11.99 -2.48
C ASN A 278 -0.01 -13.42 -3.02
N THR A 279 -0.33 -14.38 -2.15
CA THR A 279 -0.52 -15.78 -2.54
C THR A 279 -1.80 -15.95 -3.36
N ALA A 280 -1.91 -17.05 -4.10
CA ALA A 280 -3.08 -17.34 -4.93
C ALA A 280 -4.40 -17.28 -4.15
N THR A 281 -4.40 -17.71 -2.88
CA THR A 281 -5.57 -17.80 -2.00
C THR A 281 -6.23 -16.44 -1.73
N ILE A 282 -5.44 -15.37 -1.59
CA ILE A 282 -5.98 -14.04 -1.23
C ILE A 282 -6.31 -13.18 -2.46
N LYS A 283 -5.89 -13.58 -3.67
CA LYS A 283 -6.12 -12.82 -4.91
C LYS A 283 -7.59 -12.47 -5.13
N LYS A 284 -8.49 -13.43 -4.92
CA LYS A 284 -9.93 -13.23 -5.12
C LYS A 284 -10.50 -12.17 -4.17
N LEU A 285 -10.07 -12.17 -2.90
CA LEU A 285 -10.48 -11.16 -1.92
C LEU A 285 -9.89 -9.80 -2.27
N GLY A 286 -8.60 -9.76 -2.62
CA GLY A 286 -7.90 -8.54 -3.03
C GLY A 286 -8.53 -7.85 -4.23
N GLY A 287 -8.76 -8.60 -5.31
CA GLY A 287 -9.36 -8.06 -6.53
C GLY A 287 -10.80 -7.63 -6.35
N ARG A 288 -11.62 -8.41 -5.62
CA ARG A 288 -13.05 -8.12 -5.48
C ARG A 288 -13.36 -7.02 -4.48
N TYR A 289 -12.56 -6.87 -3.42
CA TYR A 289 -12.93 -6.03 -2.28
C TYR A 289 -11.88 -5.00 -1.87
N LEU A 290 -10.60 -5.17 -2.26
CA LEU A 290 -9.53 -4.24 -1.87
C LEU A 290 -9.05 -3.36 -3.03
N GLY A 291 -9.55 -3.60 -4.24
CA GLY A 291 -9.17 -2.86 -5.44
C GLY A 291 -7.78 -3.24 -5.97
N TYR A 292 -7.32 -4.47 -5.71
CA TYR A 292 -6.04 -4.94 -6.21
C TYR A 292 -6.13 -5.38 -7.66
N HIS A 293 -5.15 -4.95 -8.43
CA HIS A 293 -4.76 -5.52 -9.70
C HIS A 293 -3.57 -6.46 -9.48
N PHE A 294 -3.35 -7.36 -10.43
CA PHE A 294 -2.31 -8.38 -10.35
C PHE A 294 -1.48 -8.34 -11.61
N GLY A 295 -0.16 -8.26 -11.44
CA GLY A 295 0.81 -8.36 -12.53
C GLY A 295 1.33 -9.77 -12.69
N GLU A 296 2.63 -9.87 -13.02
CA GLU A 296 3.29 -11.16 -13.23
C GLU A 296 3.32 -12.02 -11.95
N THR A 297 3.17 -13.34 -12.14
CA THR A 297 3.41 -14.31 -11.07
C THR A 297 4.90 -14.34 -10.78
N VAL A 298 5.27 -14.50 -9.51
CA VAL A 298 6.67 -14.57 -9.11
C VAL A 298 7.30 -15.82 -9.71
N THR A 299 8.40 -15.64 -10.42
CA THR A 299 9.22 -16.74 -10.93
C THR A 299 10.32 -17.04 -9.94
N ARG A 300 10.41 -18.30 -9.52
CA ARG A 300 11.47 -18.81 -8.67
C ARG A 300 12.57 -19.39 -9.55
N TRP A 301 13.79 -18.91 -9.40
CA TRP A 301 14.95 -19.34 -10.17
C TRP A 301 15.79 -20.28 -9.32
N GLU A 302 16.07 -21.48 -9.82
CA GLU A 302 16.85 -22.49 -9.09
C GLU A 302 18.08 -22.92 -9.88
N LEU A 303 19.23 -22.95 -9.22
CA LEU A 303 20.45 -23.57 -9.72
C LEU A 303 20.87 -24.70 -8.77
N ASN A 304 20.95 -25.94 -9.28
CA ASN A 304 21.40 -27.09 -8.51
C ASN A 304 22.93 -27.24 -8.61
N LEU A 305 23.62 -26.91 -7.53
CA LEU A 305 25.08 -26.96 -7.41
C LEU A 305 25.63 -28.39 -7.39
N SER A 306 24.78 -29.39 -7.10
CA SER A 306 25.18 -30.81 -7.07
C SER A 306 25.21 -31.45 -8.45
N VAL A 307 24.42 -30.94 -9.41
CA VAL A 307 24.32 -31.47 -10.78
C VAL A 307 25.33 -30.81 -11.71
N GLY A 308 25.53 -29.49 -11.56
CA GLY A 308 26.49 -28.75 -12.34
C GLY A 308 27.02 -27.58 -11.51
N PRO A 309 28.27 -27.62 -11.04
CA PRO A 309 28.84 -26.49 -10.31
C PRO A 309 28.86 -25.27 -11.23
N ILE A 310 28.67 -24.08 -10.66
CA ILE A 310 28.84 -22.82 -11.39
C ILE A 310 30.20 -22.89 -12.08
N LYS A 311 30.20 -22.88 -13.42
CA LYS A 311 31.41 -23.04 -14.23
C LYS A 311 32.45 -22.06 -13.73
N SER A 312 33.48 -22.60 -13.11
CA SER A 312 34.57 -21.78 -12.58
C SER A 312 35.19 -21.02 -13.74
N PRO A 313 35.32 -19.69 -13.65
CA PRO A 313 36.22 -18.99 -14.55
C PRO A 313 37.62 -19.60 -14.35
N GLY A 314 38.22 -20.09 -15.44
CA GLY A 314 39.53 -20.76 -15.37
C GLY A 314 40.59 -19.86 -14.72
N PRO A 315 41.71 -20.42 -14.20
CA PRO A 315 42.71 -19.65 -13.46
C PRO A 315 43.25 -18.44 -14.25
N PHE A 316 43.49 -18.60 -15.56
CA PHE A 316 43.83 -17.50 -16.46
C PHE A 316 42.70 -16.47 -16.59
N SER A 317 41.45 -16.91 -16.76
CA SER A 317 40.29 -16.02 -16.82
C SER A 317 40.11 -15.21 -15.53
N ARG A 318 40.32 -15.80 -14.35
CA ARG A 318 40.28 -15.06 -13.06
C ARG A 318 41.35 -13.97 -13.02
N LEU A 319 42.59 -14.32 -13.33
CA LEU A 319 43.71 -13.39 -13.30
C LEU A 319 43.53 -12.22 -14.29
N PHE A 320 43.03 -12.49 -15.50
CA PHE A 320 42.83 -11.48 -16.54
C PHE A 320 41.48 -10.75 -16.47
N SER A 321 40.47 -11.31 -15.82
CA SER A 321 39.14 -10.68 -15.70
C SER A 321 39.14 -9.42 -14.85
N LYS A 322 40.08 -9.35 -13.88
CA LYS A 322 40.20 -8.26 -12.89
C LYS A 322 38.93 -8.08 -12.04
N TYR A 323 38.07 -9.10 -11.96
CA TYR A 323 36.92 -9.08 -11.04
C TYR A 323 37.35 -9.44 -9.62
N LYS A 324 36.85 -8.67 -8.65
CA LYS A 324 36.96 -8.94 -7.21
C LYS A 324 35.55 -9.03 -6.64
N VAL A 325 35.36 -9.93 -5.69
CA VAL A 325 34.11 -10.06 -4.93
C VAL A 325 34.46 -9.73 -3.48
N LEU A 326 33.73 -8.79 -2.89
CA LEU A 326 33.98 -8.32 -1.54
C LEU A 326 32.66 -8.30 -0.76
N GLU A 327 32.68 -8.79 0.47
CA GLU A 327 31.58 -8.54 1.40
C GLU A 327 31.54 -7.05 1.77
N VAL A 328 30.33 -6.52 1.89
CA VAL A 328 30.06 -5.10 2.06
C VAL A 328 29.47 -4.87 3.44
N CYS A 329 30.20 -4.15 4.28
CA CYS A 329 29.74 -3.73 5.61
C CYS A 329 29.33 -2.25 5.64
N SER A 330 29.55 -1.51 4.56
CA SER A 330 29.21 -0.09 4.43
C SER A 330 28.96 0.29 2.99
N VAL A 331 28.02 1.21 2.74
CA VAL A 331 27.75 1.79 1.43
C VAL A 331 27.75 3.32 1.52
N ASP A 332 28.25 3.96 0.48
CA ASP A 332 28.52 5.39 0.37
C ASP A 332 28.01 5.95 -0.98
N GLU A 333 28.42 7.17 -1.32
CA GLU A 333 28.00 7.89 -2.52
C GLU A 333 28.39 7.17 -3.84
N GLU A 334 29.39 6.27 -3.83
CA GLU A 334 29.73 5.46 -5.02
C GLU A 334 28.51 4.61 -5.45
N TRP A 335 27.71 4.15 -4.49
CA TRP A 335 26.53 3.33 -4.76
C TRP A 335 25.38 4.12 -5.35
N ASP A 336 25.23 5.39 -4.97
CA ASP A 336 24.25 6.30 -5.56
C ASP A 336 24.61 6.56 -7.03
N VAL A 337 25.88 6.89 -7.29
CA VAL A 337 26.43 7.08 -8.64
C VAL A 337 26.29 5.81 -9.49
N PHE A 338 26.55 4.64 -8.90
CA PHE A 338 26.37 3.36 -9.58
C PHE A 338 24.90 3.12 -9.93
N PHE A 339 23.99 3.31 -8.98
CA PHE A 339 22.55 3.14 -9.20
C PHE A 339 22.04 4.05 -10.32
N ASP A 340 22.41 5.33 -10.32
CA ASP A 340 22.05 6.29 -11.38
C ASP A 340 22.54 5.85 -12.75
N GLN A 341 23.73 5.24 -12.83
CA GLN A 341 24.28 4.76 -14.09
C GLN A 341 23.52 3.56 -14.66
N VAL A 342 23.11 2.61 -13.81
CA VAL A 342 22.57 1.31 -14.25
C VAL A 342 21.05 1.24 -14.25
N CYS A 343 20.34 2.08 -13.48
CA CYS A 343 18.88 1.99 -13.32
C CYS A 343 18.12 2.01 -14.66
N LYS A 344 18.64 2.73 -15.66
CA LYS A 344 18.09 2.82 -17.02
C LYS A 344 18.00 1.48 -17.77
N ASP A 345 18.86 0.52 -17.43
CA ASP A 345 18.87 -0.81 -18.06
C ASP A 345 17.79 -1.76 -17.46
N TYR A 346 17.10 -1.31 -16.41
CA TYR A 346 16.04 -2.04 -15.70
C TYR A 346 14.64 -1.45 -15.91
N SER A 347 14.53 -0.30 -16.59
CA SER A 347 13.28 0.37 -16.99
C SER A 347 12.40 0.91 -15.85
N PHE A 348 11.96 0.05 -14.93
CA PHE A 348 11.02 0.40 -13.87
C PHE A 348 11.28 -0.42 -12.61
N LEU A 349 11.74 0.20 -11.53
CA LEU A 349 12.20 -0.53 -10.35
C LEU A 349 12.13 0.32 -9.07
N ALA A 350 12.06 -0.35 -7.92
CA ALA A 350 12.37 0.27 -6.64
C ALA A 350 13.82 0.79 -6.65
N ALA A 351 14.02 2.00 -6.14
CA ALA A 351 15.33 2.61 -6.06
C ALA A 351 16.21 1.85 -5.07
N ARG A 352 17.42 1.50 -5.50
CA ARG A 352 18.40 0.72 -4.73
C ARG A 352 19.66 1.54 -4.51
N ASP A 353 19.45 2.76 -4.02
CA ASP A 353 20.49 3.70 -3.66
C ASP A 353 21.15 3.33 -2.32
N ALA A 354 22.17 4.07 -1.92
CA ALA A 354 22.92 3.80 -0.69
C ALA A 354 22.02 3.88 0.55
N ALA A 355 21.03 4.78 0.56
CA ALA A 355 20.08 4.90 1.67
C ALA A 355 19.20 3.65 1.79
N TYR A 356 18.67 3.16 0.68
CA TYR A 356 17.90 1.91 0.64
C TYR A 356 18.72 0.73 1.12
N LEU A 357 19.96 0.56 0.62
CA LEU A 357 20.80 -0.59 0.97
C LEU A 357 21.25 -0.57 2.45
N ARG A 358 21.59 0.61 3.00
CA ARG A 358 21.87 0.76 4.43
C ARG A 358 20.68 0.34 5.26
N TRP A 359 19.50 0.87 4.94
CA TRP A 359 18.30 0.56 5.68
C TRP A 359 17.91 -0.92 5.52
N ARG A 360 17.66 -1.36 4.30
CA ARG A 360 17.04 -2.67 4.02
C ARG A 360 17.90 -3.85 4.42
N TYR A 361 19.23 -3.74 4.30
CA TYR A 361 20.13 -4.88 4.49
C TYR A 361 21.13 -4.69 5.62
N LEU A 362 21.85 -3.57 5.67
CA LEU A 362 22.92 -3.39 6.67
C LEU A 362 22.39 -3.08 8.08
N ALA A 363 21.26 -2.38 8.18
CA ALA A 363 20.62 -2.00 9.43
C ALA A 363 19.48 -2.95 9.86
N CYS A 364 19.20 -3.99 9.05
CA CYS A 364 18.19 -4.99 9.39
C CYS A 364 18.64 -5.76 10.64
N PRO A 365 17.83 -5.81 11.72
CA PRO A 365 18.21 -6.52 12.94
C PRO A 365 18.20 -8.03 12.76
N ASP A 366 17.50 -8.53 11.74
CA ASP A 366 17.51 -9.93 11.37
C ASP A 366 18.85 -10.21 10.65
N ARG A 367 19.85 -10.69 11.40
CA ARG A 367 21.26 -10.82 10.97
C ARG A 367 21.53 -11.92 9.91
N GLY A 368 20.59 -12.17 9.01
CA GLY A 368 20.66 -13.21 7.99
C GLY A 368 21.17 -12.76 6.63
N HIS A 369 21.14 -11.45 6.34
CA HIS A 369 21.49 -10.90 5.03
C HIS A 369 22.98 -10.53 4.96
N ARG A 370 23.65 -10.97 3.89
CA ARG A 370 25.03 -10.62 3.57
C ARG A 370 25.09 -9.98 2.18
N LEU A 371 25.58 -8.75 2.13
CA LEU A 371 25.71 -7.96 0.90
C LEU A 371 27.12 -8.16 0.31
N PHE A 372 27.20 -8.43 -0.99
CA PHE A 372 28.48 -8.58 -1.70
C PHE A 372 28.53 -7.66 -2.91
N ALA A 373 29.67 -7.00 -3.10
CA ALA A 373 29.98 -6.18 -4.26
C ALA A 373 30.84 -6.95 -5.26
N LEU A 374 30.48 -6.86 -6.54
CA LEU A 374 31.31 -7.22 -7.67
C LEU A 374 32.04 -5.97 -8.17
N ARG A 375 33.37 -5.95 -8.05
CA ARG A 375 34.21 -4.87 -8.55
C ARG A 375 35.03 -5.33 -9.73
N LYS A 376 35.29 -4.45 -10.70
CA LYS A 376 36.29 -4.65 -11.75
C LYS A 376 37.41 -3.65 -11.55
N LYS A 377 38.59 -4.14 -11.16
CA LYS A 377 39.60 -3.32 -10.47
C LYS A 377 38.96 -2.69 -9.21
N GLU A 378 38.92 -1.37 -9.13
CA GLU A 378 38.33 -0.63 -8.01
C GLU A 378 36.92 -0.12 -8.30
N ARG A 379 36.41 -0.24 -9.54
CA ARG A 379 35.07 0.25 -9.90
C ARG A 379 33.98 -0.74 -9.51
N LEU A 380 32.93 -0.27 -8.83
CA LEU A 380 31.70 -1.04 -8.59
C LEU A 380 31.00 -1.38 -9.92
N MET A 381 30.72 -2.67 -10.13
CA MET A 381 30.05 -3.19 -11.33
C MET A 381 28.68 -3.83 -11.03
N GLY A 382 28.38 -4.04 -9.76
CA GLY A 382 27.12 -4.62 -9.30
C GLY A 382 27.26 -5.26 -7.93
N TRP A 383 26.15 -5.74 -7.43
CA TRP A 383 26.06 -6.30 -6.09
C TRP A 383 24.92 -7.30 -5.96
N SER A 384 24.95 -8.08 -4.89
CA SER A 384 23.91 -9.02 -4.55
C SER A 384 23.81 -9.26 -3.06
N VAL A 385 22.59 -9.52 -2.59
CA VAL A 385 22.31 -9.88 -1.21
C VAL A 385 21.95 -11.34 -1.13
N PHE A 386 22.56 -12.04 -0.18
CA PHE A 386 22.30 -13.45 0.07
C PHE A 386 21.93 -13.71 1.52
N SER A 387 21.14 -14.74 1.73
CA SER A 387 20.97 -15.39 3.02
C SER A 387 21.06 -16.90 2.84
N VAL A 388 21.05 -17.66 3.93
CA VAL A 388 21.07 -19.12 3.89
C VAL A 388 19.90 -19.69 4.67
N LYS A 389 19.29 -20.73 4.12
CA LYS A 389 18.25 -21.51 4.80
C LYS A 389 18.48 -22.98 4.48
N GLU A 390 18.72 -23.77 5.52
CA GLU A 390 18.95 -25.22 5.39
C GLU A 390 20.07 -25.53 4.37
N ASP A 391 19.77 -26.21 3.28
CA ASP A 391 20.72 -26.57 2.22
C ASP A 391 20.75 -25.58 1.04
N GLN A 392 20.06 -24.44 1.17
CA GLN A 392 19.89 -23.45 0.10
C GLN A 392 20.63 -22.15 0.40
N ILE A 393 21.21 -21.57 -0.64
CA ILE A 393 21.62 -20.17 -0.70
C ILE A 393 20.44 -19.40 -1.29
N LEU A 394 19.89 -18.44 -0.57
CA LEU A 394 18.82 -17.58 -1.05
C LEU A 394 19.45 -16.31 -1.63
N TRP A 395 19.27 -16.08 -2.92
CA TRP A 395 19.70 -14.87 -3.62
C TRP A 395 18.53 -13.89 -3.66
N GLY A 396 18.52 -12.95 -2.72
CA GLY A 396 17.35 -12.13 -2.46
C GLY A 396 17.24 -10.90 -3.33
N ASP A 397 18.36 -10.23 -3.58
CA ASP A 397 18.37 -8.99 -4.35
C ASP A 397 19.66 -8.85 -5.16
N ALA A 398 19.58 -8.10 -6.24
CA ALA A 398 20.66 -7.93 -7.19
C ALA A 398 20.49 -6.65 -8.00
N LEU A 399 21.62 -6.00 -8.30
CA LEU A 399 21.69 -4.97 -9.33
C LEU A 399 23.09 -4.97 -9.94
N PHE A 400 23.15 -5.08 -11.25
CA PHE A 400 24.39 -5.16 -12.03
C PHE A 400 24.39 -4.21 -13.22
N ASP A 401 25.58 -3.70 -13.54
CA ASP A 401 25.87 -3.12 -14.84
C ASP A 401 25.76 -4.22 -15.90
N ARG A 402 24.95 -3.98 -16.94
CA ARG A 402 24.72 -4.92 -18.05
C ARG A 402 26.01 -5.31 -18.79
N GLN A 403 27.07 -4.52 -18.70
CA GLN A 403 28.37 -4.84 -19.30
C GLN A 403 29.20 -5.81 -18.44
N ALA A 404 28.79 -6.08 -17.20
CA ALA A 404 29.52 -6.88 -16.22
C ALA A 404 29.00 -8.31 -16.05
N LEU A 405 28.12 -8.81 -16.94
CA LEU A 405 27.46 -10.12 -16.81
C LEU A 405 28.43 -11.28 -16.52
N LYS A 406 29.59 -11.29 -17.16
CA LYS A 406 30.61 -12.33 -16.91
C LYS A 406 31.06 -12.39 -15.46
N GLY A 407 31.09 -11.25 -14.76
CA GLY A 407 31.49 -11.17 -13.35
C GLY A 407 30.44 -11.76 -12.39
N ILE A 408 29.19 -11.91 -12.80
CA ILE A 408 28.14 -12.54 -11.98
C ILE A 408 28.49 -14.00 -11.68
N ALA A 409 29.01 -14.73 -12.68
CA ALA A 409 29.51 -16.09 -12.46
C ALA A 409 30.66 -16.15 -11.44
N HIS A 410 31.54 -15.14 -11.41
CA HIS A 410 32.60 -15.04 -10.39
C HIS A 410 32.01 -14.82 -9.00
N LEU A 411 31.01 -13.94 -8.89
CA LEU A 411 30.30 -13.67 -7.63
C LEU A 411 29.60 -14.91 -7.11
N LEU A 412 28.79 -15.58 -7.93
CA LEU A 412 28.08 -16.79 -7.52
C LEU A 412 29.04 -17.92 -7.15
N HIS A 413 30.12 -18.10 -7.93
CA HIS A 413 31.15 -19.09 -7.60
C HIS A 413 31.84 -18.78 -6.27
N HIS A 414 32.20 -17.53 -6.02
CA HIS A 414 32.80 -17.10 -4.76
C HIS A 414 31.85 -17.39 -3.59
N VAL A 415 30.60 -16.95 -3.69
CA VAL A 415 29.58 -17.14 -2.64
C VAL A 415 29.33 -18.64 -2.38
N ALA A 416 29.17 -19.46 -3.41
CA ALA A 416 28.90 -20.90 -3.24
C ALA A 416 30.10 -21.71 -2.71
N THR A 417 31.34 -21.30 -3.03
CA THR A 417 32.55 -22.10 -2.71
C THR A 417 33.41 -21.56 -1.59
N ARG A 418 33.23 -20.30 -1.19
CA ARG A 418 33.99 -19.66 -0.11
C ARG A 418 33.09 -19.35 1.07
N GLU A 419 31.96 -18.71 0.81
CA GLU A 419 31.10 -18.14 1.85
C GLU A 419 30.06 -19.11 2.39
N PHE A 420 29.39 -19.86 1.52
CA PHE A 420 28.30 -20.77 1.88
C PHE A 420 28.56 -22.18 1.35
N GLN A 421 29.73 -22.72 1.72
CA GLN A 421 30.14 -24.07 1.32
C GLN A 421 29.14 -25.14 1.79
N GLY A 422 29.00 -26.21 1.01
CA GLY A 422 28.17 -27.37 1.34
C GLY A 422 26.67 -27.20 1.04
N ARG A 423 26.23 -26.02 0.58
CA ARG A 423 24.85 -25.82 0.10
C ARG A 423 24.67 -26.45 -1.29
N LYS A 424 23.46 -26.96 -1.53
CA LYS A 424 23.14 -27.76 -2.72
C LYS A 424 22.46 -26.94 -3.81
N THR A 425 21.81 -25.84 -3.45
CA THR A 425 21.05 -25.03 -4.41
C THR A 425 21.26 -23.53 -4.17
N ILE A 426 21.14 -22.76 -5.26
CA ILE A 426 20.90 -21.32 -5.19
C ILE A 426 19.47 -21.07 -5.66
N THR A 427 18.68 -20.43 -4.83
CA THR A 427 17.27 -20.10 -5.10
C THR A 427 17.10 -18.59 -5.11
N ALA A 428 16.40 -18.03 -6.09
CA ALA A 428 16.17 -16.59 -6.21
C ALA A 428 14.74 -16.25 -6.66
N TRP A 429 14.26 -15.06 -6.34
CA TRP A 429 13.09 -14.47 -7.00
C TRP A 429 13.56 -13.29 -7.84
N PHE A 430 13.30 -13.36 -9.14
CA PHE A 430 13.57 -12.27 -10.08
C PHE A 430 12.43 -12.22 -11.09
N SER A 431 11.97 -11.01 -11.39
CA SER A 431 11.07 -10.74 -12.51
C SER A 431 11.65 -11.24 -13.84
N GLU A 432 10.77 -11.48 -14.81
CA GLU A 432 11.22 -11.82 -16.17
C GLU A 432 11.84 -10.63 -16.92
N ASN A 433 11.54 -9.42 -16.44
CA ASN A 433 12.09 -8.18 -16.94
C ASN A 433 13.31 -7.74 -16.10
N PRO A 434 14.32 -7.10 -16.69
CA PRO A 434 14.50 -6.92 -18.13
C PRO A 434 14.94 -8.22 -18.82
N LYS A 435 14.63 -8.38 -20.12
CA LYS A 435 14.90 -9.61 -20.88
C LYS A 435 16.36 -10.09 -20.79
N TRP A 436 17.32 -9.17 -20.81
CA TRP A 436 18.74 -9.50 -20.73
C TRP A 436 19.11 -10.17 -19.40
N TRP A 437 18.42 -9.83 -18.30
CA TRP A 437 18.63 -10.43 -16.99
C TRP A 437 18.16 -11.87 -16.98
N ARG A 438 16.93 -12.10 -17.45
CA ARG A 438 16.35 -13.43 -17.65
C ARG A 438 17.22 -14.32 -18.53
N GLU A 439 17.64 -13.82 -19.70
CA GLU A 439 18.52 -14.55 -20.62
C GLU A 439 19.86 -14.90 -19.95
N HIS A 440 20.38 -14.01 -19.11
CA HIS A 440 21.61 -14.26 -18.38
C HIS A 440 21.45 -15.33 -17.28
N LEU A 441 20.37 -15.30 -16.49
CA LEU A 441 20.08 -16.34 -15.50
C LEU A 441 20.02 -17.74 -16.14
N LEU A 442 19.34 -17.86 -17.28
CA LEU A 442 19.31 -19.10 -18.08
C LEU A 442 20.72 -19.51 -18.53
N SER A 443 21.53 -18.56 -19.00
CA SER A 443 22.92 -18.83 -19.43
C SER A 443 23.83 -19.33 -18.29
N LEU A 444 23.53 -18.95 -17.04
CA LEU A 444 24.23 -19.41 -15.84
C LEU A 444 23.76 -20.80 -15.38
N GLY A 445 22.69 -21.33 -15.98
CA GLY A 445 22.10 -22.64 -15.68
C GLY A 445 20.95 -22.59 -14.69
N PHE A 446 20.43 -21.41 -14.33
CA PHE A 446 19.21 -21.33 -13.52
C PHE A 446 18.01 -21.81 -14.32
N ALA A 447 17.19 -22.65 -13.71
CA ALA A 447 15.91 -23.07 -14.25
C ALA A 447 14.78 -22.23 -13.62
N PRO A 448 13.86 -21.67 -14.42
CA PRO A 448 12.66 -21.05 -13.89
C PRO A 448 11.71 -22.13 -13.37
N ARG A 449 11.13 -21.88 -12.20
CA ARG A 449 10.14 -22.71 -11.52
C ARG A 449 8.97 -21.83 -11.07
N PRO A 450 7.75 -22.37 -11.06
CA PRO A 450 6.66 -21.72 -10.35
C PRO A 450 7.01 -21.51 -8.88
N GLU A 451 6.59 -20.37 -8.33
CA GLU A 451 6.61 -20.15 -6.89
C GLU A 451 5.51 -21.03 -6.24
N PRO A 452 5.84 -21.82 -5.18
CA PRO A 452 4.94 -22.84 -4.60
C PRO A 452 3.56 -22.34 -4.16
N ASP A 453 3.46 -21.13 -3.61
CA ASP A 453 2.21 -20.54 -3.12
C ASP A 453 1.49 -19.69 -4.18
N GLY A 454 2.01 -19.68 -5.41
CA GLY A 454 1.51 -18.87 -6.51
C GLY A 454 1.57 -17.37 -6.22
N LEU A 455 2.61 -16.93 -5.51
CA LEU A 455 2.86 -15.53 -5.19
C LEU A 455 2.85 -14.68 -6.46
N THR A 456 2.26 -13.50 -6.36
CA THR A 456 2.09 -12.60 -7.51
C THR A 456 2.19 -11.17 -7.04
N LEU A 457 2.84 -10.35 -7.86
CA LEU A 457 2.85 -8.91 -7.68
C LEU A 457 1.41 -8.40 -7.72
N CYS A 458 0.97 -7.80 -6.62
CA CYS A 458 -0.32 -7.13 -6.54
C CYS A 458 -0.10 -5.64 -6.32
N TYR A 459 -1.00 -4.83 -6.84
CA TYR A 459 -0.90 -3.38 -6.72
C TYR A 459 -2.27 -2.73 -6.76
N ARG A 460 -2.36 -1.51 -6.21
CA ARG A 460 -3.52 -0.62 -6.36
C ARG A 460 -3.00 0.69 -6.93
N SER A 461 -3.61 1.14 -8.02
CA SER A 461 -3.27 2.40 -8.68
C SER A 461 -4.18 3.53 -8.22
N PHE A 462 -3.65 4.74 -8.21
CA PHE A 462 -4.33 5.94 -7.77
C PHE A 462 -4.25 7.02 -8.83
N ASN A 463 -5.18 7.98 -8.79
CA ASN A 463 -5.07 9.15 -9.65
C ASN A 463 -3.93 10.02 -9.15
N ASN A 464 -2.91 10.23 -9.97
CA ASN A 464 -1.73 10.99 -9.62
C ASN A 464 -1.16 11.71 -10.85
N PRO A 465 -0.73 12.97 -10.74
CA PRO A 465 -0.20 13.73 -11.87
C PRO A 465 1.13 13.18 -12.42
N ILE A 466 1.89 12.42 -11.61
CA ILE A 466 3.17 11.84 -12.04
C ILE A 466 2.93 10.72 -13.08
N MET A 467 1.95 9.87 -12.82
CA MET A 467 1.68 8.71 -13.66
C MET A 467 0.21 8.28 -13.51
N ASP A 468 -0.49 8.20 -14.64
CA ASP A 468 -1.87 7.73 -14.67
C ASP A 468 -1.99 6.21 -14.46
N ARG A 469 -3.21 5.75 -14.17
CA ARG A 469 -3.47 4.34 -13.82
C ARG A 469 -3.17 3.34 -14.94
N ASN A 470 -3.30 3.75 -16.20
CA ASN A 470 -3.02 2.89 -17.35
C ASN A 470 -1.52 2.69 -17.48
N LYS A 471 -0.75 3.78 -17.38
CA LYS A 471 0.72 3.77 -17.35
C LYS A 471 1.28 2.94 -16.20
N VAL A 472 0.70 3.04 -15.00
CA VAL A 472 1.06 2.20 -13.85
C VAL A 472 0.86 0.72 -14.19
N THR A 473 -0.31 0.38 -14.74
CA THR A 473 -0.67 -1.02 -15.07
C THR A 473 0.25 -1.60 -16.13
N GLU A 474 0.50 -0.85 -17.21
CA GLU A 474 1.44 -1.24 -18.26
C GLU A 474 2.83 -1.56 -17.70
N ARG A 475 3.38 -0.65 -16.88
CA ARG A 475 4.74 -0.78 -16.32
C ARG A 475 4.86 -1.96 -15.36
N LEU A 476 3.91 -2.11 -14.44
CA LEU A 476 3.92 -3.21 -13.46
C LEU A 476 3.68 -4.58 -14.10
N ASN A 477 3.06 -4.63 -15.27
CA ASN A 477 2.84 -5.90 -15.98
C ASN A 477 3.95 -6.27 -16.96
N HIS A 478 4.69 -5.28 -17.49
CA HIS A 478 5.56 -5.53 -18.64
C HIS A 478 6.98 -4.98 -18.52
N SER A 479 7.29 -4.21 -17.48
CA SER A 479 8.58 -3.51 -17.39
C SER A 479 9.20 -3.51 -16.00
N VAL A 480 8.46 -3.94 -14.97
CA VAL A 480 8.96 -3.91 -13.61
C VAL A 480 10.09 -4.92 -13.39
N TYR A 481 11.19 -4.43 -12.86
CA TYR A 481 12.21 -5.26 -12.24
C TYR A 481 11.93 -5.36 -10.74
N PHE A 482 11.67 -6.57 -10.27
CA PHE A 482 11.54 -6.87 -8.85
C PHE A 482 12.36 -8.10 -8.46
N THR A 483 12.76 -8.15 -7.19
CA THR A 483 13.52 -9.23 -6.59
C THR A 483 12.82 -9.74 -5.32
N TRP A 484 13.35 -10.80 -4.71
CA TRP A 484 12.83 -11.29 -3.42
C TRP A 484 12.91 -10.20 -2.34
N GLY A 485 13.97 -9.38 -2.38
CA GLY A 485 14.21 -8.28 -1.44
C GLY A 485 13.15 -7.18 -1.46
N ASP A 486 12.41 -7.05 -2.57
CA ASP A 486 11.25 -6.15 -2.68
C ASP A 486 10.02 -6.66 -1.90
N SER A 487 10.07 -7.88 -1.36
CA SER A 487 9.03 -8.47 -0.52
C SER A 487 9.47 -8.60 0.94
N ASP A 488 8.50 -8.73 1.85
CA ASP A 488 8.74 -9.04 3.27
C ASP A 488 9.07 -10.54 3.52
N LEU A 489 9.31 -11.32 2.46
CA LEU A 489 9.50 -12.78 2.53
C LEU A 489 10.96 -13.22 2.36
N PHE A 490 11.88 -12.26 2.13
CA PHE A 490 13.33 -12.45 2.12
C PHE A 490 13.94 -11.92 3.42
#